data_AF-A0A531N651-F1
#
_entry.id   AF-A0A531N651-F1
#
_cell.length_a   1.000
_cell.length_b   1.000
_cell.length_c   1.000
_cell.angle_alpha   90.00
_cell.angle_beta   90.00
_cell.angle_gamma   90.00
#
_symmetry.space_group_name_H-M   'P 1'
#
loop_
_entity.id
_entity.type
_entity.pdbx_description
1 polymer ?
#
loop_
_entity_poly.entity_id
_entity_poly.type
_entity_poly.pdbx_seq_one_letter_code
_entity_poly.pdbx_strand_id
1 'polypeptide(L)'
;DLLPRWLRAFDDPFSLFRRRVWLSMKTQPLRGWHVQQLRRIAISAHAREDVLIFCDSDVAFLKAFDCGVFWRAGRARLFRRHGVLADDGHDEHRVWSRNAGAALGIDPSLTSAHDYISTLIAWRRDTVLAMCGRIEKVHGRDWVEVIGSARKFSECMIYGRYVDDLLDGAGHFHGSEEFCRVHWTGEALSDDEFRRFVASMAPEQVAIGMQSFIGTDIGRIRRLIGLDR
;
A
#
# COMPACT_ATOMS: atom_id res chain seq x y z
N ASP A 1 -13.63 -14.50 -6.33
CA ASP A 1 -12.27 -13.96 -6.48
C ASP A 1 -12.39 -12.48 -6.79
N LEU A 2 -11.47 -11.65 -6.31
CA LEU A 2 -11.55 -10.18 -6.44
C LEU A 2 -11.00 -9.67 -7.78
N LEU A 3 -10.15 -10.48 -8.44
CA LEU A 3 -9.48 -10.09 -9.68
C LEU A 3 -10.12 -10.75 -10.91
N PRO A 4 -9.94 -10.17 -12.11
CA PRO A 4 -10.49 -10.73 -13.33
C PRO A 4 -10.05 -12.17 -13.59
N ARG A 5 -10.99 -13.00 -14.09
CA ARG A 5 -10.79 -14.45 -14.33
C ARG A 5 -9.69 -14.78 -15.36
N TRP A 6 -9.26 -13.79 -16.14
CA TRP A 6 -8.19 -13.91 -17.13
C TRP A 6 -6.78 -13.77 -16.54
N LEU A 7 -6.65 -13.38 -15.27
CA LEU A 7 -5.38 -13.33 -14.53
C LEU A 7 -5.31 -14.53 -13.59
N ARG A 8 -4.58 -15.58 -13.97
CA ARG A 8 -4.61 -16.87 -13.27
C ARG A 8 -3.30 -17.15 -12.55
N ALA A 9 -3.41 -17.76 -11.37
CA ALA A 9 -2.27 -18.21 -10.59
C ALA A 9 -1.75 -19.57 -11.07
N PHE A 10 -0.44 -19.72 -11.12
CA PHE A 10 0.28 -20.95 -11.42
C PHE A 10 1.42 -21.11 -10.42
N ASP A 11 1.82 -22.36 -10.16
CA ASP A 11 3.04 -22.63 -9.39
C ASP A 11 4.26 -22.31 -10.27
N ASP A 12 5.18 -21.51 -9.76
CA ASP A 12 6.33 -21.04 -10.53
C ASP A 12 7.44 -22.09 -10.57
N PRO A 13 7.74 -22.70 -11.73
CA PRO A 13 8.81 -23.70 -11.85
C PRO A 13 10.18 -23.10 -11.55
N PHE A 14 10.41 -21.81 -11.80
CA PHE A 14 11.66 -21.13 -11.48
C PHE A 14 11.88 -20.91 -9.98
N SER A 15 10.85 -21.17 -9.16
CA SER A 15 10.92 -21.12 -7.70
C SER A 15 10.97 -22.51 -7.05
N LEU A 16 11.21 -23.57 -7.83
CA LEU A 16 11.02 -24.96 -7.40
C LEU A 16 9.59 -25.19 -6.88
N PHE A 17 8.61 -24.55 -7.52
CA PHE A 17 7.18 -24.61 -7.16
C PHE A 17 6.84 -24.12 -5.74
N ARG A 18 7.73 -23.34 -5.10
CA ARG A 18 7.51 -22.78 -3.74
C ARG A 18 6.75 -21.47 -3.75
N ARG A 19 6.63 -20.81 -4.90
CA ARG A 19 5.98 -19.50 -5.08
C ARG A 19 4.99 -19.55 -6.23
N ARG A 20 4.04 -18.62 -6.20
CA ARG A 20 3.06 -18.44 -7.27
C ARG A 20 3.45 -17.32 -8.24
N VAL A 21 3.11 -17.51 -9.50
CA VAL A 21 3.15 -16.50 -10.56
C VAL A 21 1.74 -16.35 -11.14
N TRP A 22 1.34 -15.12 -11.43
CA TRP A 22 0.07 -14.83 -12.09
C TRP A 22 0.33 -14.44 -13.53
N LEU A 23 -0.31 -15.16 -14.45
CA LEU A 23 -0.10 -15.01 -15.89
C LEU A 23 -1.40 -14.63 -16.59
N SER A 24 -1.23 -13.81 -17.62
CA SER A 24 -2.26 -13.41 -18.58
C SER A 24 -1.59 -12.94 -19.87
N MET A 25 -2.35 -12.90 -20.97
CA MET A 25 -1.93 -12.23 -22.21
C MET A 25 -2.04 -10.70 -22.11
N LYS A 26 -2.66 -10.17 -21.05
CA LYS A 26 -2.96 -8.74 -20.85
C LYS A 26 -1.99 -8.01 -19.93
N THR A 27 -1.24 -8.73 -19.11
CA THR A 27 -0.36 -8.15 -18.09
C THR A 27 1.04 -8.72 -18.22
N GLN A 28 2.03 -8.05 -17.62
CA GLN A 28 3.30 -8.69 -17.32
C GLN A 28 3.08 -9.89 -16.38
N PRO A 29 4.01 -10.86 -16.30
CA PRO A 29 3.99 -11.87 -15.26
C PRO A 29 4.06 -11.22 -13.87
N LEU A 30 3.01 -11.42 -13.08
CA LEU A 30 2.89 -10.81 -11.75
C LEU A 30 3.29 -11.80 -10.65
N ARG A 31 3.85 -11.27 -9.58
CA ARG A 31 4.19 -12.03 -8.35
C ARG A 31 3.14 -11.77 -7.26
N GLY A 32 3.14 -12.60 -6.22
CA GLY A 32 2.18 -12.51 -5.11
C GLY A 32 2.02 -11.09 -4.54
N TRP A 33 3.13 -10.36 -4.34
CA TRP A 33 3.09 -8.99 -3.84
C TRP A 33 2.38 -8.02 -4.80
N HIS A 34 2.57 -8.13 -6.12
CA HIS A 34 1.85 -7.30 -7.10
C HIS A 34 0.34 -7.57 -7.02
N VAL A 35 -0.03 -8.84 -6.87
CA VAL A 35 -1.44 -9.26 -6.79
C VAL A 35 -2.09 -8.84 -5.48
N GLN A 36 -1.33 -8.75 -4.38
CA GLN A 36 -1.82 -8.19 -3.12
C GLN A 36 -2.21 -6.72 -3.28
N GLN A 37 -1.37 -5.92 -3.94
CA GLN A 37 -1.67 -4.51 -4.22
C GLN A 37 -2.94 -4.37 -5.09
N LEU A 38 -3.09 -5.18 -6.14
CA LEU A 38 -4.31 -5.20 -6.96
C LEU A 38 -5.55 -5.58 -6.13
N ARG A 39 -5.44 -6.56 -5.24
CA ARG A 39 -6.55 -6.97 -4.36
C ARG A 39 -6.95 -5.87 -3.37
N ARG A 40 -5.98 -5.09 -2.88
CA ARG A 40 -6.20 -3.92 -2.02
C ARG A 40 -7.08 -2.88 -2.71
N ILE A 41 -6.89 -2.67 -4.01
CA ILE A 41 -7.77 -1.81 -4.83
C ILE A 41 -9.12 -2.49 -5.05
N ALA A 42 -9.12 -3.75 -5.51
CA ALA A 42 -10.32 -4.46 -5.94
C ALA A 42 -11.37 -4.67 -4.84
N ILE A 43 -10.95 -4.83 -3.58
CA ILE A 43 -11.90 -5.03 -2.47
C ILE A 43 -12.86 -3.84 -2.30
N SER A 44 -12.50 -2.63 -2.76
CA SER A 44 -13.37 -1.44 -2.71
C SER A 44 -14.68 -1.62 -3.49
N ALA A 45 -14.71 -2.45 -4.52
CA ALA A 45 -15.91 -2.79 -5.28
C ALA A 45 -16.88 -3.70 -4.50
N HIS A 46 -16.41 -4.33 -3.42
CA HIS A 46 -17.17 -5.32 -2.65
C HIS A 46 -17.50 -4.85 -1.23
N ALA A 47 -16.65 -4.02 -0.64
CA ALA A 47 -16.89 -3.43 0.67
C ALA A 47 -18.10 -2.49 0.65
N ARG A 48 -18.73 -2.28 1.81
CA ARG A 48 -19.91 -1.40 1.96
C ARG A 48 -19.57 -0.11 2.68
N GLU A 49 -18.45 -0.10 3.38
CA GLU A 49 -17.93 0.98 4.19
C GLU A 49 -17.39 2.11 3.31
N ASP A 50 -17.60 3.35 3.76
CA ASP A 50 -17.15 4.55 3.03
C ASP A 50 -15.62 4.71 3.05
N VAL A 51 -14.97 4.18 4.08
CA VAL A 51 -13.52 4.23 4.28
C VAL A 51 -13.00 2.84 4.59
N LEU A 52 -11.94 2.45 3.90
CA LEU A 52 -11.24 1.19 4.08
C LEU A 52 -9.88 1.45 4.69
N ILE A 53 -9.59 0.79 5.81
CA ILE A 53 -8.30 0.87 6.49
C ILE A 53 -7.52 -0.38 6.16
N PHE A 54 -6.32 -0.20 5.63
CA PHE A 54 -5.48 -1.29 5.17
C PHE A 54 -4.22 -1.39 6.01
N CYS A 55 -3.96 -2.61 6.49
CA CYS A 55 -2.78 -2.98 7.24
C CYS A 55 -2.08 -4.14 6.52
N ASP A 56 -0.75 -4.13 6.53
CA ASP A 56 0.00 -5.27 6.03
C ASP A 56 -0.09 -6.45 6.99
N SER A 57 0.16 -7.66 6.48
CA SER A 57 -0.01 -8.90 7.24
C SER A 57 0.97 -9.06 8.42
N ASP A 58 2.02 -8.25 8.44
CA ASP A 58 3.07 -8.23 9.47
C ASP A 58 2.92 -7.06 10.46
N VAL A 59 1.73 -6.43 10.49
CA VAL A 59 1.38 -5.39 11.46
C VAL A 59 0.79 -6.01 12.74
N ALA A 60 1.29 -5.57 13.89
CA ALA A 60 0.77 -5.91 15.22
C ALA A 60 0.43 -4.62 16.00
N PHE A 61 -0.81 -4.53 16.50
CA PHE A 61 -1.26 -3.41 17.34
C PHE A 61 -0.81 -3.62 18.79
N LEU A 62 -0.21 -2.59 19.38
CA LEU A 62 0.32 -2.60 20.75
C LEU A 62 -0.42 -1.62 21.67
N LYS A 63 -1.22 -0.72 21.11
CA LYS A 63 -2.04 0.27 21.83
C LYS A 63 -3.46 0.24 21.30
N ALA A 64 -4.42 0.63 22.16
CA ALA A 64 -5.76 0.95 21.69
C ALA A 64 -5.70 2.08 20.65
N PHE A 65 -6.57 2.00 19.64
CA PHE A 65 -6.55 2.92 18.51
C PHE A 65 -7.97 3.25 18.07
N ASP A 66 -8.25 4.54 17.91
CA ASP A 66 -9.52 5.04 17.40
C ASP A 66 -9.42 5.25 15.88
N CYS A 67 -10.20 4.50 15.11
CA CYS A 67 -10.29 4.67 13.66
C CYS A 67 -10.81 6.05 13.23
N GLY A 68 -11.40 6.83 14.15
CA GLY A 68 -11.81 8.21 13.93
C GLY A 68 -10.69 9.12 13.44
N VAL A 69 -9.41 8.79 13.71
CA VAL A 69 -8.25 9.57 13.22
C VAL A 69 -8.14 9.61 11.69
N PHE A 70 -8.78 8.68 10.99
CA PHE A 70 -8.82 8.66 9.53
C PHE A 70 -9.93 9.53 8.94
N TRP A 71 -10.75 10.18 9.77
CA TRP A 71 -11.89 10.95 9.32
C TRP A 71 -11.97 12.29 10.03
N ARG A 72 -12.07 13.38 9.26
CA ARG A 72 -12.21 14.73 9.82
C ARG A 72 -13.16 15.54 8.95
N ALA A 73 -14.27 16.00 9.56
CA ALA A 73 -15.22 16.89 8.91
C ALA A 73 -15.65 16.42 7.49
N GLY A 74 -16.00 15.14 7.36
CA GLY A 74 -16.44 14.57 6.07
C GLY A 74 -15.31 14.23 5.09
N ARG A 75 -14.05 14.35 5.51
CA ARG A 75 -12.86 14.08 4.69
C ARG A 75 -12.09 12.88 5.22
N ALA A 76 -11.66 11.99 4.33
CA ALA A 76 -10.77 10.89 4.66
C ALA A 76 -9.31 11.37 4.78
N ARG A 77 -8.53 10.73 5.63
CA ARG A 77 -7.10 11.01 5.72
C ARG A 77 -6.38 10.45 4.49
N LEU A 78 -5.64 11.30 3.78
CA LEU A 78 -4.63 10.89 2.82
C LEU A 78 -3.27 10.93 3.51
N PHE A 79 -2.63 9.77 3.65
CA PHE A 79 -1.24 9.73 4.09
C PHE A 79 -0.34 10.33 3.01
N ARG A 80 0.51 11.29 3.39
CA ARG A 80 1.45 11.94 2.47
C ARG A 80 2.71 12.40 3.20
N ARG A 81 3.88 11.92 2.79
CA ARG A 81 5.16 12.57 3.07
C ARG A 81 5.43 13.59 1.97
N HIS A 82 5.46 14.86 2.34
CA HIS A 82 5.63 15.96 1.41
C HIS A 82 7.08 16.04 0.92
N GLY A 83 7.27 16.17 -0.39
CA GLY A 83 8.57 16.45 -1.02
C GLY A 83 9.65 15.36 -0.95
N VAL A 84 9.48 14.28 -0.19
CA VAL A 84 10.53 13.27 0.07
C VAL A 84 11.11 12.63 -1.19
N LEU A 85 10.35 12.52 -2.29
CA LEU A 85 10.89 11.95 -3.52
C LEU A 85 11.83 12.90 -4.29
N ALA A 86 11.98 14.15 -3.85
CA ALA A 86 13.01 15.07 -4.36
C ALA A 86 14.41 14.74 -3.84
N ASP A 87 14.50 14.03 -2.71
CA ASP A 87 15.76 13.65 -2.09
C ASP A 87 16.38 12.39 -2.74
N ASP A 88 17.68 12.17 -2.52
CA ASP A 88 18.38 10.98 -3.02
C ASP A 88 17.86 9.68 -2.36
N GLY A 89 18.08 8.54 -3.03
CA GLY A 89 17.73 7.21 -2.48
C GLY A 89 16.29 6.74 -2.73
N HIS A 90 15.45 7.55 -3.41
CA HIS A 90 14.05 7.23 -3.70
C HIS A 90 13.76 6.81 -5.15
N ASP A 91 14.75 6.23 -5.86
CA ASP A 91 14.65 5.93 -7.29
C ASP A 91 13.49 4.99 -7.65
N GLU A 92 13.25 3.95 -6.86
CA GLU A 92 12.14 3.03 -7.10
C GLU A 92 10.79 3.71 -6.91
N HIS A 93 10.64 4.51 -5.85
CA HIS A 93 9.41 5.24 -5.57
C HIS A 93 9.13 6.28 -6.67
N ARG A 94 10.16 6.93 -7.22
CA ARG A 94 10.03 7.80 -8.40
C ARG A 94 9.52 7.04 -9.62
N VAL A 95 9.99 5.80 -9.86
CA VAL A 95 9.47 4.96 -10.94
C VAL A 95 8.00 4.61 -10.70
N TRP A 96 7.63 4.24 -9.47
CA TRP A 96 6.24 3.92 -9.12
C TRP A 96 5.31 5.12 -9.27
N SER A 97 5.76 6.31 -8.83
CA SER A 97 5.05 7.57 -9.01
C SER A 97 4.84 7.88 -10.50
N ARG A 98 5.87 7.74 -11.35
CA ARG A 98 5.73 7.93 -12.81
C ARG A 98 4.73 6.95 -13.44
N ASN A 99 4.80 5.67 -13.08
CA ASN A 99 3.89 4.65 -13.60
C ASN A 99 2.45 4.86 -13.11
N ALA A 100 2.27 5.37 -11.89
CA ALA A 100 0.96 5.82 -11.40
C ALA A 100 0.40 6.96 -12.25
N GLY A 101 1.22 7.97 -12.57
CA GLY A 101 0.84 9.06 -13.47
C GLY A 101 0.40 8.56 -14.86
N ALA A 102 1.16 7.64 -15.45
CA ALA A 102 0.83 7.04 -16.73
C ALA A 102 -0.49 6.23 -16.69
N ALA A 103 -0.73 5.46 -15.62
CA ALA A 103 -1.98 4.72 -15.45
C ALA A 103 -3.19 5.67 -15.34
N LEU A 104 -3.04 6.80 -14.64
CA LEU A 104 -4.09 7.80 -14.43
C LEU A 104 -4.31 8.74 -15.63
N GLY A 105 -3.45 8.69 -16.63
CA GLY A 105 -3.46 9.60 -17.78
C GLY A 105 -3.08 11.03 -17.40
N ILE A 106 -2.12 11.18 -16.47
CA ILE A 106 -1.52 12.46 -16.10
C ILE A 106 -0.42 12.79 -17.10
N ASP A 107 -0.31 14.07 -17.47
CA ASP A 107 0.76 14.56 -18.35
C ASP A 107 2.15 14.17 -17.76
N PRO A 108 3.04 13.53 -18.53
CA PRO A 108 4.36 13.13 -18.04
C PRO A 108 5.24 14.27 -17.51
N SER A 109 4.99 15.53 -17.93
CA SER A 109 5.66 16.72 -17.38
C SER A 109 5.24 17.04 -15.95
N LEU A 110 4.04 16.60 -15.54
CA LEU A 110 3.53 16.74 -14.18
C LEU A 110 4.06 15.60 -13.30
N THR A 111 5.25 15.86 -12.77
CA THR A 111 5.89 14.96 -11.79
C THR A 111 5.45 15.28 -10.37
N SER A 112 5.31 14.25 -9.54
CA SER A 112 4.99 14.39 -8.12
C SER A 112 6.20 13.99 -7.28
N ALA A 113 6.60 14.88 -6.36
CA ALA A 113 7.67 14.65 -5.39
C ALA A 113 7.17 14.05 -4.07
N HIS A 114 5.90 13.64 -4.00
CA HIS A 114 5.27 13.17 -2.76
C HIS A 114 5.30 11.64 -2.65
N ASP A 115 5.45 11.16 -1.42
CA ASP A 115 5.35 9.73 -1.12
C ASP A 115 4.07 9.45 -0.33
N TYR A 116 3.32 8.45 -0.78
CA TYR A 116 2.04 8.04 -0.20
C TYR A 116 2.12 6.64 0.43
N ILE A 117 3.31 6.02 0.46
CA ILE A 117 3.50 4.65 0.94
C ILE A 117 3.64 4.64 2.46
N SER A 118 2.68 3.96 3.07
CA SER A 118 2.72 3.53 4.46
C SER A 118 1.79 2.33 4.66
N THR A 119 1.77 1.82 5.88
CA THR A 119 0.83 0.80 6.35
C THR A 119 -0.09 1.43 7.39
N LEU A 120 -1.20 0.76 7.73
CA LEU A 120 -2.26 1.34 8.55
C LEU A 120 -2.74 2.68 7.95
N ILE A 121 -3.15 2.62 6.68
CA ILE A 121 -3.61 3.77 5.89
C ILE A 121 -5.06 3.61 5.47
N ALA A 122 -5.75 4.73 5.30
CA ALA A 122 -7.16 4.78 4.92
C ALA A 122 -7.34 5.24 3.47
N TRP A 123 -8.28 4.62 2.75
CA TRP A 123 -8.76 5.09 1.46
C TRP A 123 -10.27 5.22 1.46
N ARG A 124 -10.79 6.27 0.83
CA ARG A 124 -12.21 6.49 0.62
C ARG A 124 -12.69 5.62 -0.53
N ARG A 125 -13.71 4.81 -0.29
CA ARG A 125 -14.18 3.77 -1.21
C ARG A 125 -14.60 4.37 -2.56
N ASP A 126 -15.42 5.41 -2.55
CA ASP A 126 -15.89 6.08 -3.77
C ASP A 126 -14.73 6.65 -4.61
N THR A 127 -13.69 7.16 -3.96
CA THR A 127 -12.46 7.66 -4.61
C THR A 127 -11.69 6.51 -5.26
N VAL A 128 -11.57 5.35 -4.63
CA VAL A 128 -10.95 4.17 -5.28
C VAL A 128 -11.75 3.73 -6.51
N LEU A 129 -13.08 3.71 -6.42
CA LEU A 129 -13.94 3.34 -7.56
C LEU A 129 -13.81 4.34 -8.71
N ALA A 130 -13.81 5.65 -8.40
CA ALA A 130 -13.62 6.70 -9.37
C ALA A 130 -12.22 6.67 -10.01
N MET A 131 -11.19 6.31 -9.23
CA MET A 131 -9.82 6.09 -9.70
C MET A 131 -9.76 4.94 -10.71
N CYS A 132 -10.34 3.78 -10.40
CA CYS A 132 -10.45 2.65 -11.34
C CYS A 132 -11.19 3.08 -12.63
N GLY A 133 -12.33 3.74 -12.50
CA GLY A 133 -13.09 4.24 -13.65
C GLY A 133 -12.33 5.27 -14.48
N ARG A 134 -11.48 6.11 -13.86
CA ARG A 134 -10.58 7.03 -14.56
C ARG A 134 -9.56 6.26 -15.41
N ILE A 135 -8.90 5.25 -14.84
CA ILE A 135 -7.92 4.42 -15.54
C ILE A 135 -8.58 3.76 -16.76
N GLU A 136 -9.76 3.15 -16.57
CA GLU A 136 -10.50 2.49 -17.65
C GLU A 136 -10.92 3.46 -18.75
N LYS A 137 -11.42 4.64 -18.37
CA LYS A 137 -11.83 5.69 -19.32
C LYS A 137 -10.66 6.20 -20.16
N VAL A 138 -9.48 6.36 -19.58
CA VAL A 138 -8.28 6.86 -20.29
C VAL A 138 -7.77 5.82 -21.28
N HIS A 139 -7.77 4.55 -20.90
CA HIS A 139 -7.07 3.50 -21.66
C HIS A 139 -8.00 2.63 -22.50
N GLY A 140 -9.32 2.68 -22.30
CA GLY A 140 -10.29 1.79 -22.95
C GLY A 140 -10.11 0.31 -22.57
N ARG A 141 -9.46 0.03 -21.45
CA ARG A 141 -9.08 -1.32 -20.98
C ARG A 141 -9.33 -1.43 -19.49
N ASP A 142 -9.53 -2.66 -19.00
CA ASP A 142 -9.71 -2.97 -17.58
C ASP A 142 -8.55 -2.38 -16.74
N TRP A 143 -8.85 -1.79 -15.57
CA TRP A 143 -7.83 -1.13 -14.77
C TRP A 143 -6.71 -2.07 -14.30
N VAL A 144 -7.01 -3.37 -14.08
CA VAL A 144 -6.00 -4.38 -13.72
C VAL A 144 -5.04 -4.62 -14.87
N GLU A 145 -5.54 -4.60 -16.11
CA GLU A 145 -4.73 -4.72 -17.31
C GLU A 145 -3.78 -3.54 -17.46
N VAL A 146 -4.26 -2.31 -17.22
CA VAL A 146 -3.43 -1.10 -17.30
C VAL A 146 -2.33 -1.11 -16.24
N ILE A 147 -2.70 -1.28 -14.96
CA ILE A 147 -1.71 -1.31 -13.86
C ILE A 147 -0.73 -2.47 -14.06
N GLY A 148 -1.23 -3.66 -14.41
CA GLY A 148 -0.44 -4.86 -14.60
C GLY A 148 0.45 -4.88 -15.85
N SER A 149 0.33 -3.91 -16.75
CA SER A 149 1.22 -3.77 -17.92
C SER A 149 2.63 -3.30 -17.55
N ALA A 150 2.81 -2.72 -16.36
CA ALA A 150 4.10 -2.44 -15.75
C ALA A 150 4.25 -3.26 -14.47
N ARG A 151 5.47 -3.72 -14.13
CA ARG A 151 5.71 -4.43 -12.85
C ARG A 151 6.04 -3.50 -11.69
N LYS A 152 6.49 -2.28 -11.98
CA LYS A 152 6.93 -1.32 -10.97
C LYS A 152 5.78 -0.38 -10.65
N PHE A 153 4.82 -0.82 -9.84
CA PHE A 153 3.72 0.02 -9.37
C PHE A 153 3.56 -0.08 -7.85
N SER A 154 2.90 0.94 -7.30
CA SER A 154 2.40 0.97 -5.93
C SER A 154 0.98 1.48 -5.96
N GLU A 155 0.08 0.72 -5.34
CA GLU A 155 -1.31 1.08 -5.14
C GLU A 155 -1.47 2.37 -4.31
N CYS A 156 -0.60 2.59 -3.32
CA CYS A 156 -0.58 3.82 -2.54
C CYS A 156 -0.18 5.02 -3.40
N MET A 157 0.81 4.87 -4.29
CA MET A 157 1.19 5.91 -5.24
C MET A 157 0.06 6.23 -6.22
N ILE A 158 -0.65 5.23 -6.73
CA ILE A 158 -1.78 5.43 -7.65
C ILE A 158 -2.91 6.17 -6.94
N TYR A 159 -3.29 5.74 -5.72
CA TYR A 159 -4.33 6.40 -4.94
C TYR A 159 -3.96 7.85 -4.59
N GLY A 160 -2.75 8.05 -4.06
CA GLY A 160 -2.30 9.37 -3.63
C GLY A 160 -2.21 10.37 -4.78
N ARG A 161 -1.61 9.96 -5.91
CA ARG A 161 -1.57 10.80 -7.11
C ARG A 161 -2.95 11.07 -7.70
N TYR A 162 -3.88 10.11 -7.64
CA TYR A 162 -5.25 10.38 -8.08
C TYR A 162 -5.90 11.48 -7.25
N VAL A 163 -5.73 11.44 -5.92
CA VAL A 163 -6.30 12.45 -5.02
C VAL A 163 -5.61 13.80 -5.17
N ASP A 164 -4.28 13.86 -5.14
CA ASP A 164 -3.55 15.13 -5.17
C ASP A 164 -3.53 15.76 -6.57
N ASP A 165 -3.28 14.98 -7.63
CA ASP A 165 -3.04 15.54 -8.97
C ASP A 165 -4.32 15.70 -9.81
N LEU A 166 -5.39 14.91 -9.54
CA LEU A 166 -6.62 14.95 -10.34
C LEU A 166 -7.86 15.42 -9.59
N LEU A 167 -7.84 15.38 -8.26
CA LEU A 167 -8.95 15.84 -7.42
C LEU A 167 -8.61 17.09 -6.58
N ASP A 168 -7.38 17.61 -6.65
CA ASP A 168 -6.89 18.69 -5.80
C ASP A 168 -7.19 18.46 -4.30
N GLY A 169 -7.07 17.21 -3.84
CA GLY A 169 -7.35 16.83 -2.45
C GLY A 169 -8.82 16.79 -2.06
N ALA A 170 -9.76 16.85 -3.03
CA ALA A 170 -11.19 16.80 -2.73
C ALA A 170 -11.57 15.56 -1.93
N GLY A 171 -12.37 15.75 -0.88
CA GLY A 171 -12.79 14.69 0.03
C GLY A 171 -11.69 14.18 0.97
N HIS A 172 -10.49 14.78 0.98
CA HIS A 172 -9.35 14.30 1.75
C HIS A 172 -8.65 15.37 2.54
N PHE A 173 -8.16 15.08 3.74
CA PHE A 173 -7.19 15.93 4.43
C PHE A 173 -5.84 15.20 4.49
N HIS A 174 -4.73 15.94 4.40
CA HIS A 174 -3.40 15.36 4.48
C HIS A 174 -2.99 15.08 5.93
N GLY A 175 -2.29 13.96 6.12
CA GLY A 175 -1.53 13.69 7.35
C GLY A 175 -0.24 12.96 7.01
N SER A 176 0.85 13.32 7.68
CA SER A 176 2.17 12.69 7.49
C SER A 176 2.55 11.75 8.63
N GLU A 177 1.75 11.72 9.70
CA GLU A 177 1.95 10.86 10.85
C GLU A 177 1.89 9.38 10.44
N GLU A 178 2.81 8.59 10.97
CA GLU A 178 2.80 7.15 10.78
C GLU A 178 2.17 6.51 12.01
N PHE A 179 1.00 5.88 11.86
CA PHE A 179 0.35 5.17 12.97
C PHE A 179 1.00 3.81 13.25
N CYS A 180 1.84 3.33 12.33
CA CYS A 180 2.59 2.10 12.46
C CYS A 180 4.09 2.40 12.36
N ARG A 181 4.87 1.97 13.35
CA ARG A 181 6.33 2.02 13.29
C ARG A 181 6.83 0.80 12.53
N VAL A 182 7.45 0.99 11.37
CA VAL A 182 7.87 -0.14 10.53
C VAL A 182 9.38 -0.26 10.47
N HIS A 183 9.86 -1.50 10.65
CA HIS A 183 11.24 -1.88 10.36
C HIS A 183 11.30 -2.45 8.93
N TRP A 184 11.61 -1.58 7.97
CA TRP A 184 11.53 -1.89 6.53
C TRP A 184 12.74 -2.64 5.97
N THR A 185 13.92 -2.45 6.54
CA THR A 185 15.18 -2.96 5.98
C THR A 185 16.14 -3.41 7.09
N GLY A 186 17.07 -4.29 6.74
CA GLY A 186 18.10 -4.79 7.65
C GLY A 186 17.81 -6.18 8.21
N GLU A 187 18.57 -6.55 9.23
CA GLU A 187 18.52 -7.87 9.86
C GLU A 187 17.40 -7.97 10.91
N ALA A 188 17.11 -9.21 11.32
CA ALA A 188 16.17 -9.48 12.41
C ALA A 188 16.69 -8.87 13.70
N LEU A 189 15.86 -8.04 14.34
CA LEU A 189 16.19 -7.44 15.62
C LEU A 189 16.39 -8.56 16.67
N SER A 190 17.41 -8.44 17.51
CA SER A 190 17.52 -9.15 18.78
C SER A 190 16.38 -8.77 19.74
N ASP A 191 16.18 -9.52 20.82
CA ASP A 191 15.10 -9.23 21.77
C ASP A 191 15.25 -7.83 22.41
N ASP A 192 16.48 -7.41 22.72
CA ASP A 192 16.74 -6.09 23.30
C ASP A 192 16.59 -4.96 22.28
N GLU A 193 16.95 -5.20 21.02
CA GLU A 193 16.66 -4.27 19.93
C GLU A 193 15.16 -4.15 19.68
N PHE A 194 14.42 -5.27 19.74
CA PHE A 194 12.97 -5.26 19.62
C PHE A 194 12.32 -4.47 20.77
N ARG A 195 12.74 -4.69 22.02
CA ARG A 195 12.24 -3.91 23.17
C ARG A 195 12.51 -2.41 23.01
N ARG A 196 13.72 -2.04 22.56
CA ARG A 196 14.06 -0.63 22.26
C ARG A 196 13.25 -0.06 21.09
N PHE A 197 12.99 -0.87 20.07
CA PHE A 197 12.17 -0.50 18.92
C PHE A 197 10.73 -0.19 19.36
N VAL A 198 10.13 -1.02 20.22
CA VAL A 198 8.80 -0.78 20.80
C VAL A 198 8.82 0.41 21.76
N ALA A 199 9.82 0.52 22.63
CA ALA A 199 9.93 1.61 23.59
C ALA A 199 10.14 2.99 22.93
N SER A 200 10.62 3.03 21.69
CA SER A 200 10.84 4.27 20.91
C SER A 200 9.66 4.62 19.98
N MET A 201 8.51 3.96 20.11
CA MET A 201 7.31 4.33 19.38
C MET A 201 6.85 5.75 19.75
N ALA A 202 6.54 6.54 18.72
CA ALA A 202 5.95 7.86 18.89
C ALA A 202 4.55 7.76 19.56
N PRO A 203 4.04 8.84 20.18
CA PRO A 203 2.73 8.82 20.84
C PRO A 203 1.59 8.33 19.94
N GLU A 204 1.57 8.78 18.69
CA GLU A 204 0.60 8.44 17.65
C GLU A 204 0.79 7.04 17.05
N GLN A 205 1.97 6.44 17.21
CA GLN A 205 2.23 5.07 16.77
C GLN A 205 1.52 4.09 17.71
N VAL A 206 0.60 3.31 17.16
CA VAL A 206 -0.19 2.32 17.88
C VAL A 206 0.15 0.89 17.49
N ALA A 207 0.83 0.72 16.36
CA ALA A 207 1.21 -0.57 15.82
C ALA A 207 2.68 -0.59 15.43
N ILE A 208 3.20 -1.81 15.28
CA ILE A 208 4.51 -2.08 14.70
C ILE A 208 4.36 -2.95 13.45
N GLY A 209 5.21 -2.74 12.46
CA GLY A 209 5.35 -3.60 11.29
C GLY A 209 6.74 -4.20 11.26
N MET A 210 6.84 -5.53 11.20
CA MET A 210 8.14 -6.21 11.09
C MET A 210 8.16 -7.04 9.81
N GLN A 211 8.83 -6.54 8.78
CA GLN A 211 8.72 -7.15 7.46
C GLN A 211 9.01 -8.66 7.48
N SER A 212 8.06 -9.42 6.93
CA SER A 212 8.14 -10.89 6.85
C SER A 212 9.40 -11.43 6.13
N PHE A 213 10.09 -10.61 5.31
CA PHE A 213 11.35 -10.98 4.65
C PHE A 213 12.58 -10.98 5.56
N ILE A 214 12.46 -10.36 6.74
CA ILE A 214 13.54 -10.26 7.72
C ILE A 214 13.63 -11.54 8.59
N GLY A 215 12.72 -12.51 8.39
CA GLY A 215 12.77 -13.82 9.08
C GLY A 215 12.33 -13.76 10.54
N THR A 216 11.56 -12.74 10.93
CA THR A 216 11.06 -12.62 12.30
C THR A 216 9.96 -13.64 12.55
N ASP A 217 10.17 -14.53 13.52
CA ASP A 217 9.16 -15.49 13.97
C ASP A 217 7.95 -14.78 14.61
N ILE A 218 6.74 -15.03 14.09
CA ILE A 218 5.49 -14.46 14.61
C ILE A 218 5.25 -14.92 16.05
N GLY A 219 5.62 -16.16 16.39
CA GLY A 219 5.52 -16.66 17.77
C GLY A 219 6.40 -15.86 18.73
N ARG A 220 7.62 -15.52 18.30
CA ARG A 220 8.54 -14.63 19.04
C ARG A 220 7.95 -13.24 19.24
N ILE A 221 7.34 -12.64 18.21
CA ILE A 221 6.66 -11.33 18.36
C ILE A 221 5.56 -11.44 19.42
N ARG A 222 4.66 -12.42 19.31
CA ARG A 222 3.55 -12.64 20.26
C ARG A 222 4.01 -12.75 21.71
N ARG A 223 5.07 -13.51 21.98
CA ARG A 223 5.69 -13.60 23.30
C ARG A 223 6.20 -12.25 23.79
N LEU A 224 6.95 -11.53 22.95
CA LEU A 224 7.58 -10.27 23.35
C LEU A 224 6.58 -9.13 23.56
N ILE A 225 5.41 -9.17 22.92
CA ILE A 225 4.33 -8.19 23.11
C ILE A 225 3.27 -8.66 24.11
N GLY A 226 3.49 -9.80 24.79
CA GLY A 226 2.66 -10.28 25.88
C GLY A 226 1.30 -10.86 25.48
N LEU A 227 1.14 -11.32 24.23
CA LEU A 227 -0.10 -11.94 23.72
C LEU A 227 -0.21 -13.45 24.01
N ASP A 228 0.87 -14.11 24.44
CA ASP A 228 0.88 -15.55 24.82
C ASP A 228 0.66 -15.74 26.35
N ARG A 229 -0.23 -14.96 26.98
CA ARG A 229 -0.66 -15.18 28.37
C ARG A 229 -1.81 -16.16 28.46
#